data_AF-A0A7W1VC16-F1
#
_entry.id   AF-A0A7W1VC16-F1
#
_cell.length_a   1.000
_cell.length_b   1.000
_cell.length_c   1.000
_cell.angle_alpha   90.00
_cell.angle_beta   90.00
_cell.angle_gamma   90.00
#
_symmetry.space_group_name_H-M   'P 1'
#
loop_
_entity.id
_entity.type
_entity.pdbx_description
1 polymer ?
#
loop_
_entity_poly.entity_id
_entity_poly.type
_entity_poly.pdbx_seq_one_letter_code
_entity_poly.pdbx_strand_id
1 'polypeptide(L)'
;MLFQQATEKDPSYAQAYAGLALAYAVLPSNSNMTKQDTKEAQLKERAALSKAQELDDSLPEVHADLAAIKHEIDWDSVTAENEYKRAIELNPNYATARQWYSEFLSHIGRYEEALAEINKAHEIDPFSRVISGNIGARLYEARRFDEAIAQYKKVIEMEPNYPSVHGGLAHVYEAKGMYSEAIAETRIADILLEKGSAESSERKAAAFTQALRTGGAQGYWRKHLELSLKEYEQGYETAYDIALIYARLGDKDRSFEWLEKSFAAHEVGLVSIKAEFAFDGLSTDPRFQDLLRRVGLPQ
;
A
#
# COMPACT_ATOMS: atom_id res chain seq x y z
N MET A 1 -22.73 -10.64 -2.77
CA MET A 1 -21.99 -10.04 -3.91
C MET A 1 -22.42 -10.70 -5.21
N LEU A 2 -22.38 -10.02 -6.36
CA LEU A 2 -22.82 -10.58 -7.66
C LEU A 2 -22.03 -11.85 -8.06
N PHE A 3 -20.72 -11.88 -7.79
CA PHE A 3 -19.89 -13.06 -8.03
C PHE A 3 -20.32 -14.27 -7.20
N GLN A 4 -20.66 -14.07 -5.92
CA GLN A 4 -21.16 -15.14 -5.07
C GLN A 4 -22.46 -15.76 -5.63
N GLN A 5 -23.39 -14.93 -6.09
CA GLN A 5 -24.62 -15.41 -6.74
C GLN A 5 -24.33 -16.15 -8.05
N ALA A 6 -23.31 -15.73 -8.80
CA ALA A 6 -22.88 -16.41 -10.01
C ALA A 6 -22.31 -17.80 -9.69
N THR A 7 -21.46 -17.92 -8.66
CA THR A 7 -20.89 -19.22 -8.22
C THR A 7 -21.94 -20.18 -7.65
N GLU A 8 -23.01 -19.66 -7.04
CA GLU A 8 -24.13 -20.48 -6.55
C GLU A 8 -25.00 -21.02 -7.69
N LYS A 9 -25.16 -20.24 -8.77
CA LYS A 9 -25.93 -20.64 -9.96
C LYS A 9 -25.14 -21.55 -10.90
N ASP A 10 -23.83 -21.30 -11.01
CA ASP A 10 -22.91 -22.09 -11.83
C ASP A 10 -21.59 -22.33 -11.05
N PRO A 11 -21.49 -23.47 -10.34
CA PRO A 11 -20.28 -23.85 -9.61
C PRO A 11 -19.06 -24.15 -10.48
N SER A 12 -19.21 -24.17 -11.82
CA SER A 12 -18.11 -24.36 -12.76
C SER A 12 -17.60 -23.06 -13.38
N TYR A 13 -18.18 -21.91 -13.00
CA TYR A 13 -17.84 -20.63 -13.58
C TYR A 13 -16.54 -20.04 -12.99
N ALA A 14 -15.40 -20.41 -13.58
CA ALA A 14 -14.06 -20.03 -13.11
C ALA A 14 -13.87 -18.51 -12.96
N GLN A 15 -14.33 -17.70 -13.92
CA GLN A 15 -14.20 -16.24 -13.83
C GLN A 15 -14.96 -15.63 -12.65
N ALA A 16 -16.08 -16.24 -12.23
CA ALA A 16 -16.81 -15.74 -11.05
C ALA A 16 -16.03 -16.01 -9.76
N TYR A 17 -15.31 -17.13 -9.67
CA TYR A 17 -14.43 -17.40 -8.54
C TYR A 17 -13.21 -16.48 -8.55
N ALA A 18 -12.60 -16.20 -9.71
CA ALA A 18 -11.51 -15.23 -9.82
C ALA A 18 -11.96 -13.81 -9.42
N GLY A 19 -13.12 -13.36 -9.91
CA GLY A 19 -13.69 -12.08 -9.50
C GLY A 19 -14.06 -12.00 -8.01
N LEU A 20 -14.41 -13.15 -7.40
CA LEU A 20 -14.65 -13.25 -5.96
C LEU A 20 -13.34 -13.17 -5.16
N ALA A 21 -12.26 -13.81 -5.62
CA ALA A 21 -10.94 -13.70 -5.01
C ALA A 21 -10.45 -12.25 -5.03
N LEU A 22 -10.46 -11.60 -6.19
CA LEU A 22 -10.13 -10.19 -6.36
C LEU A 22 -10.95 -9.29 -5.42
N ALA A 23 -12.26 -9.55 -5.28
CA ALA A 23 -13.10 -8.78 -4.36
C ALA A 23 -12.64 -8.93 -2.90
N TYR A 24 -12.24 -10.13 -2.47
CA TYR A 24 -11.67 -10.35 -1.13
C TYR A 24 -10.30 -9.72 -0.95
N ALA A 25 -9.46 -9.67 -1.99
CA ALA A 25 -8.15 -9.03 -1.95
C ALA A 25 -8.25 -7.52 -1.68
N VAL A 26 -9.20 -6.84 -2.33
CA VAL A 26 -9.36 -5.37 -2.21
C VAL A 26 -10.30 -4.92 -1.08
N LEU A 27 -11.02 -5.85 -0.45
CA LEU A 27 -11.99 -5.55 0.62
C LEU A 27 -11.33 -4.85 1.83
N PRO A 28 -10.18 -5.30 2.36
CA PRO A 28 -9.48 -4.64 3.46
C PRO A 28 -9.08 -3.20 3.15
N SER A 29 -8.72 -2.90 1.91
CA SER A 29 -8.30 -1.55 1.47
C SER A 29 -9.46 -0.56 1.35
N ASN A 30 -10.71 -1.05 1.32
CA ASN A 30 -11.92 -0.26 1.08
C ASN A 30 -12.84 -0.15 2.31
N SER A 31 -12.47 -0.71 3.47
CA SER A 31 -13.34 -0.73 4.65
C SER A 31 -12.57 -0.68 5.97
N ASN A 32 -13.20 -0.15 7.03
CA ASN A 32 -12.64 -0.08 8.39
C ASN A 32 -12.64 -1.47 9.06
N MET A 33 -11.96 -2.44 8.46
CA MET A 33 -11.92 -3.84 8.90
C MET A 33 -10.99 -4.04 10.10
N THR A 34 -11.40 -4.91 11.02
CA THR A 34 -10.54 -5.35 12.13
C THR A 34 -9.49 -6.36 11.64
N LYS A 35 -8.46 -6.62 12.45
CA LYS A 35 -7.46 -7.68 12.17
C LYS A 35 -8.10 -9.05 11.92
N GLN A 36 -9.21 -9.36 12.59
CA GLN A 36 -9.95 -10.60 12.38
C GLN A 36 -10.63 -10.61 11.01
N ASP A 37 -11.29 -9.52 10.63
CA ASP A 37 -11.96 -9.40 9.34
C ASP A 37 -10.96 -9.58 8.20
N THR A 38 -9.76 -9.00 8.31
CA THR A 38 -8.69 -9.14 7.30
C THR A 38 -8.26 -10.60 7.15
N LYS A 39 -8.09 -11.32 8.26
CA LYS A 39 -7.73 -12.74 8.22
C LYS A 39 -8.82 -13.60 7.57
N GLU A 40 -10.09 -13.29 7.84
CA GLU A 40 -11.21 -13.98 7.20
C GLU A 40 -11.29 -13.69 5.70
N ALA A 41 -11.03 -12.45 5.27
CA ALA A 41 -10.97 -12.09 3.86
C ALA A 41 -9.86 -12.86 3.13
N GLN A 42 -8.65 -12.92 3.69
CA GLN A 42 -7.53 -13.68 3.12
C GLN A 42 -7.82 -15.18 2.97
N LEU A 43 -8.53 -15.79 3.93
CA LEU A 43 -8.93 -17.19 3.81
C LEU A 43 -9.94 -17.40 2.68
N LYS A 44 -10.90 -16.48 2.52
CA LYS A 44 -11.91 -16.54 1.47
C LYS A 44 -11.32 -16.27 0.08
N GLU A 45 -10.39 -15.33 -0.01
CA GLU A 45 -9.58 -15.06 -1.20
C GLU A 45 -8.87 -16.33 -1.66
N ARG A 46 -8.06 -16.97 -0.80
CA ARG A 46 -7.33 -18.20 -1.12
C ARG A 46 -8.26 -19.34 -1.54
N ALA A 47 -9.39 -19.50 -0.88
CA ALA A 47 -10.37 -20.55 -1.22
C ALA A 47 -11.00 -20.30 -2.61
N ALA A 48 -11.40 -19.05 -2.89
CA ALA A 48 -11.96 -18.68 -4.19
C ALA A 48 -10.92 -18.82 -5.30
N LEU A 49 -9.68 -18.37 -5.06
CA LEU A 49 -8.58 -18.44 -6.00
C LEU A 49 -8.21 -19.88 -6.34
N SER A 50 -8.06 -20.75 -5.31
CA SER A 50 -7.83 -22.17 -5.50
C SER A 50 -8.93 -22.80 -6.35
N LYS A 51 -10.19 -22.40 -6.14
CA LYS A 51 -11.30 -22.94 -6.93
C LYS A 51 -11.28 -22.46 -8.37
N ALA A 52 -10.97 -21.18 -8.60
CA ALA A 52 -10.82 -20.62 -9.94
C ALA A 52 -9.71 -21.36 -10.70
N GLN A 53 -8.57 -21.57 -10.05
CA GLN A 53 -7.42 -22.27 -10.63
C GLN A 53 -7.73 -23.74 -10.99
N GLU A 54 -8.42 -24.47 -10.12
CA GLU A 54 -8.86 -25.85 -10.40
C GLU A 54 -9.74 -25.94 -11.65
N LEU A 55 -10.57 -24.92 -11.88
CA LEU A 55 -11.52 -24.87 -13.00
C LEU A 55 -10.84 -24.38 -14.29
N ASP A 56 -9.98 -23.37 -14.20
CA ASP A 56 -9.27 -22.78 -15.33
C ASP A 56 -7.97 -22.06 -14.88
N ASP A 57 -6.84 -22.75 -15.01
CA ASP A 57 -5.48 -22.24 -14.77
C ASP A 57 -4.93 -21.40 -15.93
N SER A 58 -5.78 -21.04 -16.92
CA SER A 58 -5.39 -20.11 -18.00
C SER A 58 -5.92 -18.70 -17.79
N LEU A 59 -6.62 -18.44 -16.68
CA LEU A 59 -7.13 -17.11 -16.35
C LEU A 59 -6.01 -16.18 -15.87
N PRO A 60 -5.78 -15.03 -16.52
CA PRO A 60 -4.77 -14.07 -16.10
C PRO A 60 -5.07 -13.49 -14.70
N GLU A 61 -6.34 -13.38 -14.31
CA GLU A 61 -6.76 -12.94 -12.98
C GLU A 61 -6.25 -13.87 -11.87
N VAL A 62 -6.28 -15.18 -12.12
CA VAL A 62 -5.80 -16.18 -11.14
C VAL A 62 -4.31 -15.99 -10.86
N HIS A 63 -3.51 -15.81 -11.93
CA HIS A 63 -2.08 -15.60 -11.78
C HIS A 63 -1.75 -14.24 -11.14
N ALA A 64 -2.50 -13.18 -11.44
CA ALA A 64 -2.28 -11.87 -10.82
C ALA A 64 -2.58 -11.89 -9.31
N ASP A 65 -3.70 -12.50 -8.90
CA ASP A 65 -4.07 -12.64 -7.48
C ASP A 65 -3.06 -13.56 -6.75
N LEU A 66 -2.64 -14.67 -7.38
CA LEU A 66 -1.64 -15.56 -6.80
C LEU A 66 -0.31 -14.84 -6.59
N ALA A 67 0.10 -14.00 -7.54
CA ALA A 67 1.30 -13.18 -7.42
C ALA A 67 1.24 -12.23 -6.23
N ALA A 68 0.11 -11.54 -6.04
CA ALA A 68 -0.11 -10.65 -4.90
C ALA A 68 -0.03 -11.40 -3.57
N ILE A 69 -0.68 -12.56 -3.46
CA ILE A 69 -0.60 -13.42 -2.27
C ILE A 69 0.83 -13.88 -2.00
N LYS A 70 1.54 -14.31 -3.05
CA LYS A 70 2.94 -14.76 -2.93
C LYS A 70 3.84 -13.64 -2.43
N HIS A 71 3.61 -12.42 -2.91
CA HIS A 71 4.36 -11.24 -2.50
C HIS A 71 4.01 -10.81 -1.06
N GLU A 72 2.75 -10.47 -0.81
CA GLU A 72 2.30 -9.77 0.40
C GLU A 72 2.18 -10.69 1.61
N ILE A 73 1.82 -11.96 1.38
CA ILE A 73 1.50 -12.89 2.46
C ILE A 73 2.55 -14.00 2.56
N ASP A 74 2.96 -14.61 1.46
CA ASP A 74 3.91 -15.73 1.54
C ASP A 74 5.38 -15.25 1.58
N TRP A 75 5.64 -13.96 1.33
CA TRP A 75 6.98 -13.37 1.23
C TRP A 75 7.89 -14.14 0.26
N ASP A 76 7.34 -14.53 -0.88
CA ASP A 76 8.01 -15.26 -1.95
C ASP A 76 8.05 -14.40 -3.23
N SER A 77 9.02 -13.48 -3.27
CA SER A 77 9.18 -12.56 -4.39
C SER A 77 9.50 -13.26 -5.72
N VAL A 78 10.14 -14.43 -5.68
CA VAL A 78 10.51 -15.17 -6.91
C VAL A 78 9.27 -15.76 -7.55
N THR A 79 8.44 -16.45 -6.78
CA THR A 79 7.18 -16.98 -7.29
C THR A 79 6.24 -15.84 -7.68
N ALA A 80 6.13 -14.78 -6.87
CA ALA A 80 5.31 -13.61 -7.19
C ALA A 80 5.67 -13.01 -8.56
N GLU A 81 6.96 -12.79 -8.84
CA GLU A 81 7.37 -12.23 -10.13
C GLU A 81 6.98 -13.12 -11.32
N ASN A 82 7.14 -14.45 -11.18
CA ASN A 82 6.78 -15.39 -12.23
C ASN A 82 5.28 -15.37 -12.51
N GLU A 83 4.46 -15.31 -11.46
CA GLU A 83 3.00 -15.28 -11.57
C GLU A 83 2.51 -13.95 -12.18
N TYR A 84 3.11 -12.81 -11.83
CA TYR A 84 2.81 -11.53 -12.49
C TYR A 84 3.13 -11.57 -13.99
N LYS A 85 4.31 -12.10 -14.35
CA LYS A 85 4.69 -12.26 -15.76
C LYS A 85 3.72 -13.18 -16.49
N ARG A 86 3.32 -14.29 -15.85
CA ARG A 86 2.36 -15.23 -16.42
C ARG A 86 1.00 -14.59 -16.68
N ALA A 87 0.48 -13.80 -15.75
CA ALA A 87 -0.76 -13.04 -15.93
C ALA A 87 -0.68 -12.11 -17.16
N ILE A 88 0.44 -11.39 -17.31
CA ILE A 88 0.68 -10.47 -18.43
C ILE A 88 0.87 -11.21 -19.76
N GLU A 89 1.50 -12.39 -19.76
CA GLU A 89 1.63 -13.24 -20.94
C GLU A 89 0.27 -13.76 -21.43
N LEU A 90 -0.58 -14.20 -20.50
CA LEU A 90 -1.93 -14.69 -20.80
C LEU A 90 -2.84 -13.58 -21.32
N ASN A 91 -2.72 -12.37 -20.77
CA ASN A 91 -3.43 -11.20 -21.27
C ASN A 91 -2.55 -9.93 -21.21
N PRO A 92 -1.90 -9.57 -22.33
CA PRO A 92 -1.07 -8.37 -22.40
C PRO A 92 -1.83 -7.06 -22.17
N ASN A 93 -3.16 -7.06 -22.33
CA ASN A 93 -4.04 -5.91 -22.13
C ASN A 93 -4.71 -5.93 -20.74
N TYR A 94 -4.23 -6.74 -19.80
CA TYR A 94 -4.76 -6.73 -18.43
C TYR A 94 -4.13 -5.60 -17.61
N ALA A 95 -4.76 -4.42 -17.61
CA ALA A 95 -4.25 -3.23 -16.92
C ALA A 95 -4.00 -3.45 -15.42
N THR A 96 -4.90 -4.17 -14.72
CA THR A 96 -4.76 -4.46 -13.29
C THR A 96 -3.53 -5.29 -12.96
N ALA A 97 -3.24 -6.34 -13.75
CA ALA A 97 -2.02 -7.14 -13.54
C ALA A 97 -0.75 -6.30 -13.72
N ARG A 98 -0.72 -5.38 -14.70
CA ARG A 98 0.42 -4.45 -14.88
C ARG A 98 0.54 -3.46 -13.73
N GLN A 99 -0.58 -2.94 -13.24
CA GLN A 99 -0.61 -2.06 -12.07
C GLN A 99 0.01 -2.77 -10.85
N TRP A 100 -0.44 -3.97 -10.52
CA TRP A 100 0.08 -4.73 -9.37
C TRP A 100 1.52 -5.19 -9.58
N TYR A 101 1.90 -5.57 -10.80
CA TYR A 101 3.29 -5.87 -11.09
C TYR A 101 4.20 -4.65 -10.91
N SER A 102 3.74 -3.44 -11.25
CA SER A 102 4.48 -2.20 -10.97
C SER A 102 4.71 -1.97 -9.47
N GLU A 103 3.72 -2.32 -8.65
CA GLU A 103 3.80 -2.20 -7.20
C GLU A 103 4.83 -3.16 -6.63
N PHE A 104 4.73 -4.43 -7.02
CA PHE A 104 5.72 -5.44 -6.71
C PHE A 104 7.14 -5.01 -7.11
N LEU A 105 7.32 -4.53 -8.33
CA LEU A 105 8.62 -4.06 -8.83
C LEU A 105 9.19 -2.94 -7.95
N SER A 106 8.36 -2.03 -7.47
CA SER A 106 8.82 -0.97 -6.57
C SER A 106 9.16 -1.48 -5.18
N HIS A 107 8.36 -2.40 -4.63
CA HIS A 107 8.64 -3.08 -3.37
C HIS A 107 9.99 -3.82 -3.36
N ILE A 108 10.40 -4.37 -4.50
CA ILE A 108 11.74 -5.00 -4.65
C ILE A 108 12.84 -4.04 -5.11
N GLY A 109 12.54 -2.74 -5.28
CA GLY A 109 13.51 -1.67 -5.60
C GLY A 109 13.80 -1.44 -7.08
N ARG A 110 12.99 -2.00 -8.00
CA ARG A 110 13.12 -1.87 -9.46
C ARG A 110 12.23 -0.73 -9.99
N TYR A 111 12.51 0.48 -9.54
CA TYR A 111 11.62 1.64 -9.72
C TYR A 111 11.36 2.06 -11.18
N GLU A 112 12.38 2.02 -12.06
CA GLU A 112 12.18 2.39 -13.46
C GLU A 112 11.34 1.37 -14.23
N GLU A 113 11.48 0.09 -13.89
CA GLU A 113 10.64 -0.97 -14.47
C GLU A 113 9.20 -0.86 -13.95
N ALA A 114 9.03 -0.52 -12.66
CA ALA A 114 7.72 -0.22 -12.12
C ALA A 114 7.04 0.95 -12.85
N LEU A 115 7.77 2.05 -13.07
CA LEU A 115 7.25 3.20 -13.82
C LEU A 115 6.88 2.82 -15.26
N ALA A 116 7.66 1.94 -15.91
CA ALA A 116 7.31 1.45 -17.24
C ALA A 116 6.00 0.64 -17.24
N GLU A 117 5.80 -0.27 -16.27
CA GLU A 117 4.60 -1.10 -16.20
C GLU A 117 3.34 -0.31 -15.81
N ILE A 118 3.44 0.63 -14.87
CA ILE A 118 2.27 1.47 -14.53
C ILE A 118 1.87 2.40 -15.68
N ASN A 119 2.84 2.88 -16.48
CA ASN A 119 2.54 3.67 -17.68
C ASN A 119 1.86 2.82 -18.76
N LYS A 120 2.29 1.56 -18.97
CA LYS A 120 1.57 0.63 -19.86
C LYS A 120 0.15 0.35 -19.35
N ALA A 121 -0.03 0.18 -18.04
CA ALA A 121 -1.37 0.03 -17.45
C ALA A 121 -2.26 1.25 -17.78
N HIS A 122 -1.69 2.45 -17.71
CA HIS A 122 -2.38 3.69 -18.06
C HIS A 122 -2.67 3.83 -19.56
N GLU A 123 -1.78 3.36 -20.44
CA GLU A 123 -2.04 3.33 -21.89
C GLU A 123 -3.22 2.41 -22.24
N ILE A 124 -3.37 1.30 -21.52
CA ILE A 124 -4.48 0.35 -21.68
C ILE A 124 -5.78 0.93 -21.13
N ASP A 125 -5.74 1.55 -19.95
CA ASP A 125 -6.90 2.20 -19.32
C ASP A 125 -6.59 3.65 -18.91
N PRO A 126 -6.68 4.61 -19.86
CA PRO A 126 -6.31 6.01 -19.61
C PRO A 126 -7.29 6.76 -18.71
N PHE A 127 -8.46 6.19 -18.43
CA PHE A 127 -9.49 6.82 -17.60
C PHE A 127 -9.53 6.26 -16.18
N SER A 128 -8.72 5.24 -15.88
CA SER A 128 -8.59 4.71 -14.53
C SER A 128 -7.91 5.70 -13.59
N ARG A 129 -8.71 6.22 -12.66
CA ARG A 129 -8.26 7.10 -11.57
C ARG A 129 -7.35 6.37 -10.60
N VAL A 130 -7.61 5.08 -10.37
CA VAL A 130 -6.77 4.22 -9.52
C VAL A 130 -5.36 4.11 -10.11
N ILE A 131 -5.24 3.82 -11.41
CA ILE A 131 -3.95 3.76 -12.10
C ILE A 131 -3.27 5.12 -12.07
N SER A 132 -4.02 6.21 -12.34
CA SER A 132 -3.46 7.57 -12.31
C SER A 132 -2.91 7.96 -10.93
N GLY A 133 -3.59 7.60 -9.84
CA GLY A 133 -3.10 7.77 -8.47
C GLY A 133 -1.88 6.91 -8.18
N ASN A 134 -1.86 5.66 -8.66
CA ASN A 134 -0.73 4.75 -8.48
C ASN A 134 0.52 5.19 -9.25
N ILE A 135 0.41 5.89 -10.38
CA ILE A 135 1.57 6.55 -11.00
C ILE A 135 2.24 7.51 -10.00
N GLY A 136 1.45 8.30 -9.25
CA GLY A 136 1.97 9.17 -8.21
C GLY A 136 2.73 8.40 -7.12
N ALA A 137 2.20 7.24 -6.71
CA ALA A 137 2.84 6.38 -5.72
C ALA A 137 4.17 5.81 -6.23
N ARG A 138 4.19 5.27 -7.46
CA ARG A 138 5.42 4.77 -8.10
C ARG A 138 6.47 5.89 -8.28
N LEU A 139 6.05 7.11 -8.59
CA LEU A 139 6.95 8.27 -8.66
C LEU A 139 7.54 8.63 -7.29
N TYR A 140 6.74 8.57 -6.22
CA TYR A 140 7.22 8.78 -4.85
C TYR A 140 8.24 7.71 -4.43
N GLU A 141 7.96 6.44 -4.69
CA GLU A 141 8.85 5.31 -4.40
C GLU A 141 10.15 5.41 -5.21
N ALA A 142 10.09 5.91 -6.45
CA ALA A 142 11.25 6.26 -7.28
C ALA A 142 11.98 7.54 -6.84
N ARG A 143 11.55 8.19 -5.75
CA ARG A 143 12.08 9.47 -5.24
C ARG A 143 11.94 10.65 -6.22
N ARG A 144 11.05 10.54 -7.21
CA ARG A 144 10.71 11.60 -8.18
C ARG A 144 9.61 12.50 -7.62
N PHE A 145 9.90 13.14 -6.49
CA PHE A 145 8.89 13.82 -5.66
C PHE A 145 8.16 14.96 -6.36
N ASP A 146 8.84 15.77 -7.18
CA ASP A 146 8.19 16.87 -7.91
C ASP A 146 7.18 16.36 -8.94
N GLU A 147 7.51 15.26 -9.60
CA GLU A 147 6.62 14.62 -10.56
C GLU A 147 5.45 13.94 -9.87
N ALA A 148 5.69 13.29 -8.71
CA ALA A 148 4.63 12.72 -7.88
C ALA A 148 3.63 13.78 -7.42
N ILE A 149 4.12 14.96 -6.96
CA ILE A 149 3.25 16.09 -6.59
C ILE A 149 2.41 16.56 -7.77
N ALA A 150 3.03 16.74 -8.95
CA ALA A 150 2.32 17.18 -10.15
C ALA A 150 1.23 16.17 -10.55
N GLN A 151 1.56 14.88 -10.50
CA GLN A 151 0.63 13.81 -10.85
C GLN A 151 -0.53 13.72 -9.87
N TYR A 152 -0.28 13.72 -8.56
CA TYR A 152 -1.35 13.69 -7.56
C TYR A 152 -2.26 14.92 -7.66
N LYS A 153 -1.71 16.13 -7.88
CA LYS A 153 -2.52 17.34 -8.10
C LYS A 153 -3.42 17.22 -9.32
N LYS A 154 -2.92 16.67 -10.43
CA LYS A 154 -3.74 16.40 -11.62
C LYS A 154 -4.92 15.46 -11.30
N VAL A 155 -4.70 14.43 -10.48
CA VAL A 155 -5.79 13.53 -10.07
C VAL A 155 -6.80 14.26 -9.17
N ILE A 156 -6.35 15.07 -8.22
CA ILE A 156 -7.21 15.89 -7.34
C ILE A 156 -8.04 16.91 -8.13
N GLU A 157 -7.47 17.52 -9.16
CA GLU A 157 -8.20 18.47 -10.04
C GLU A 157 -9.40 17.81 -10.74
N MET A 158 -9.27 16.52 -11.10
CA MET A 158 -10.36 15.76 -11.70
C MET A 158 -11.32 15.23 -10.64
N GLU A 159 -10.81 14.74 -9.51
CA GLU A 159 -11.56 14.04 -8.47
C GLU A 159 -11.11 14.50 -7.07
N PRO A 160 -11.68 15.61 -6.57
CA PRO A 160 -11.27 16.21 -5.30
C PRO A 160 -11.60 15.35 -4.07
N ASN A 161 -12.46 14.33 -4.22
CA ASN A 161 -12.93 13.49 -3.13
C ASN A 161 -12.25 12.10 -3.17
N TYR A 162 -10.95 12.06 -3.49
CA TYR A 162 -10.20 10.81 -3.54
C TYR A 162 -9.17 10.71 -2.40
N PRO A 163 -9.55 10.17 -1.23
CA PRO A 163 -8.72 10.24 -0.02
C PRO A 163 -7.32 9.64 -0.14
N SER A 164 -7.15 8.54 -0.88
CA SER A 164 -5.83 7.90 -1.06
C SER A 164 -4.84 8.81 -1.78
N VAL A 165 -5.31 9.67 -2.69
CA VAL A 165 -4.49 10.63 -3.43
C VAL A 165 -4.06 11.78 -2.53
N HIS A 166 -4.94 12.26 -1.66
CA HIS A 166 -4.58 13.25 -0.63
C HIS A 166 -3.54 12.68 0.35
N GLY A 167 -3.72 11.44 0.81
CA GLY A 167 -2.75 10.75 1.66
C GLY A 167 -1.39 10.57 0.97
N GLY A 168 -1.38 10.11 -0.29
CA GLY A 168 -0.16 10.00 -1.09
C GLY A 168 0.56 11.34 -1.24
N LEU A 169 -0.17 12.42 -1.58
CA LEU A 169 0.38 13.76 -1.69
C LEU A 169 0.95 14.26 -0.35
N ALA A 170 0.30 13.97 0.78
CA ALA A 170 0.82 14.27 2.10
C ALA A 170 2.17 13.59 2.35
N HIS A 171 2.31 12.30 2.04
CA HIS A 171 3.58 11.56 2.18
C HIS A 171 4.70 12.17 1.33
N VAL A 172 4.40 12.62 0.09
CA VAL A 172 5.40 13.30 -0.74
C VAL A 172 5.83 14.63 -0.12
N TYR A 173 4.88 15.42 0.39
CA TYR A 173 5.20 16.65 1.10
C TYR A 173 6.04 16.41 2.36
N GLU A 174 5.76 15.36 3.14
CA GLU A 174 6.57 14.96 4.29
C GLU A 174 8.00 14.58 3.90
N ALA A 175 8.17 13.84 2.79
CA ALA A 175 9.49 13.51 2.25
C ALA A 175 10.28 14.75 1.82
N LYS A 176 9.59 15.78 1.33
CA LYS A 176 10.18 17.09 0.99
C LYS A 176 10.35 18.04 2.20
N GLY A 177 9.88 17.66 3.39
CA GLY A 177 9.88 18.53 4.56
C GLY A 177 8.85 19.67 4.52
N MET A 178 7.89 19.60 3.60
CA MET A 178 6.78 20.55 3.43
C MET A 178 5.63 20.19 4.40
N TYR A 179 5.90 20.25 5.70
CA TYR A 179 4.99 19.72 6.71
C TYR A 179 3.66 20.47 6.82
N SER A 180 3.61 21.75 6.49
CA SER A 180 2.35 22.50 6.53
C SER A 180 1.37 22.02 5.46
N GLU A 181 1.88 21.75 4.26
CA GLU A 181 1.13 21.17 3.15
C GLU A 181 0.75 19.71 3.47
N ALA A 182 1.66 18.92 4.04
CA ALA A 182 1.35 17.57 4.49
C ALA A 182 0.19 17.53 5.50
N ILE A 183 0.21 18.41 6.52
CA ILE A 183 -0.88 18.52 7.51
C ILE A 183 -2.22 18.85 6.84
N ALA A 184 -2.20 19.75 5.84
CA ALA A 184 -3.41 20.15 5.14
C ALA A 184 -4.02 19.00 4.33
N GLU A 185 -3.19 18.24 3.61
CA GLU A 185 -3.62 17.09 2.81
C GLU A 185 -4.07 15.90 3.67
N THR A 186 -3.31 15.56 4.73
CA THR A 186 -3.70 14.52 5.69
C THR A 186 -5.05 14.83 6.34
N ARG A 187 -5.31 16.10 6.68
CA ARG A 187 -6.61 16.53 7.22
C ARG A 187 -7.74 16.29 6.22
N ILE A 188 -7.54 16.58 4.94
CA ILE A 188 -8.55 16.33 3.90
C ILE A 188 -8.79 14.82 3.77
N ALA A 189 -7.73 14.01 3.69
CA ALA A 189 -7.83 12.56 3.62
C ALA A 189 -8.60 11.98 4.82
N ASP A 190 -8.29 12.40 6.05
CA ASP A 190 -8.96 11.94 7.27
C ASP A 190 -10.46 12.31 7.27
N ILE A 191 -10.83 13.49 6.78
CA ILE A 191 -12.24 13.91 6.64
C ILE A 191 -12.96 13.05 5.60
N LEU A 192 -12.34 12.82 4.44
CA LEU A 192 -12.94 12.03 3.35
C LEU A 192 -13.09 10.55 3.71
N LEU A 193 -12.19 10.00 4.54
CA LEU A 193 -12.27 8.63 5.03
C LEU A 193 -13.22 8.45 6.23
N GLU A 194 -13.85 9.55 6.70
CA GLU A 194 -14.66 9.55 7.92
C GLU A 194 -13.91 8.95 9.12
N LYS A 195 -12.59 9.20 9.20
CA LYS A 195 -11.74 8.81 10.34
C LYS A 195 -12.07 9.70 11.53
N GLY A 196 -13.16 9.37 12.21
CA GLY A 196 -13.73 10.19 13.28
C GLY A 196 -14.59 11.34 12.77
N SER A 197 -14.88 12.32 13.63
CA SER A 197 -15.63 13.51 13.22
C SER A 197 -14.73 14.52 12.51
N ALA A 198 -15.31 15.37 11.67
CA ALA A 198 -14.57 16.51 11.09
C ALA A 198 -13.86 17.33 12.19
N GLU A 199 -14.49 17.49 13.36
CA GLU A 199 -13.89 18.14 14.52
C GLU A 199 -12.66 17.39 15.08
N SER A 200 -12.65 16.04 15.08
CA SER A 200 -11.44 15.31 15.48
C SER A 200 -10.31 15.49 14.48
N SER A 201 -10.60 15.48 13.18
CA SER A 201 -9.59 15.71 12.13
C SER A 201 -9.00 17.11 12.22
N GLU A 202 -9.84 18.13 12.47
CA GLU A 202 -9.38 19.51 12.70
C GLU A 202 -8.51 19.63 13.97
N ARG A 203 -8.91 18.96 15.07
CA ARG A 203 -8.10 18.95 16.31
C ARG A 203 -6.75 18.26 16.10
N LYS A 204 -6.70 17.17 15.34
CA LYS A 204 -5.46 16.47 14.98
C LYS A 204 -4.53 17.37 14.17
N ALA A 205 -5.05 18.02 13.13
CA ALA A 205 -4.29 18.97 12.30
C ALA A 205 -3.76 20.18 13.11
N ALA A 206 -4.58 20.73 14.02
CA ALA A 206 -4.15 21.80 14.92
C ALA A 206 -3.03 21.35 15.86
N ALA A 207 -3.10 20.12 16.38
CA ALA A 207 -2.07 19.55 17.24
C ALA A 207 -0.74 19.37 16.48
N PHE A 208 -0.77 18.87 15.24
CA PHE A 208 0.43 18.78 14.40
C PHE A 208 1.01 20.15 14.07
N THR A 209 0.17 21.12 13.72
CA THR A 209 0.60 22.50 13.43
C THR A 209 1.28 23.12 14.65
N GLN A 210 0.71 22.92 15.84
CA GLN A 210 1.31 23.41 17.08
C GLN A 210 2.65 22.75 17.35
N ALA A 211 2.73 21.42 17.21
CA ALA A 211 3.96 20.67 17.46
C ALA A 211 5.07 21.06 16.48
N LEU A 212 4.73 21.24 15.20
CA LEU A 212 5.63 21.77 14.16
C LEU A 212 6.13 23.18 14.53
N ARG A 213 5.24 24.07 14.98
CA ARG A 213 5.59 25.44 15.37
C ARG A 213 6.59 25.48 16.53
N THR A 214 6.43 24.60 17.52
CA THR A 214 7.26 24.62 18.73
C THR A 214 8.52 23.78 18.65
N GLY A 215 8.53 22.73 17.82
CA GLY A 215 9.60 21.73 17.79
C GLY A 215 10.14 21.42 16.39
N GLY A 216 9.71 22.16 15.36
CA GLY A 216 10.05 21.88 13.97
C GLY A 216 9.63 20.47 13.53
N ALA A 217 10.36 19.89 12.59
CA ALA A 217 10.14 18.52 12.09
C ALA A 217 10.14 17.48 13.22
N GLN A 218 11.02 17.63 14.22
CA GLN A 218 11.08 16.72 15.38
C GLN A 218 9.83 16.83 16.25
N GLY A 219 9.28 18.04 16.43
CA GLY A 219 8.01 18.24 17.12
C GLY A 219 6.85 17.57 16.38
N TYR A 220 6.79 17.76 15.06
CA TYR A 220 5.81 17.12 14.17
C TYR A 220 5.81 15.59 14.33
N TRP A 221 6.96 14.94 14.11
CA TRP A 221 7.06 13.47 14.18
C TRP A 221 6.86 12.91 15.60
N ARG A 222 7.26 13.64 16.66
CA ARG A 222 6.94 13.24 18.03
C ARG A 222 5.44 13.26 18.30
N LYS A 223 4.72 14.23 17.71
CA LYS A 223 3.26 14.28 17.84
C LYS A 223 2.58 13.17 17.05
N HIS A 224 3.10 12.83 15.87
CA HIS A 224 2.68 11.61 15.15
C HIS A 224 2.88 10.38 16.03
N LEU A 225 4.08 10.19 16.59
CA LEU A 225 4.39 9.05 17.44
C LEU A 225 3.45 8.93 18.65
N GLU A 226 3.18 10.04 19.34
CA GLU A 226 2.27 10.07 20.49
C GLU A 226 0.87 9.57 20.12
N LEU A 227 0.33 10.00 18.97
CA LEU A 227 -1.00 9.61 18.52
C LEU A 227 -1.02 8.16 18.00
N SER A 228 -0.05 7.78 17.16
CA SER A 228 0.06 6.42 16.62
C SER A 228 0.24 5.37 17.72
N LEU A 229 1.01 5.65 18.79
CA LEU A 229 1.11 4.72 19.92
C LEU A 229 -0.24 4.49 20.62
N LYS A 230 -1.04 5.55 20.77
CA LYS A 230 -2.39 5.45 21.36
C LYS A 230 -3.35 4.68 20.44
N GLU A 231 -3.26 4.90 19.13
CA GLU A 231 -4.07 4.19 18.13
C GLU A 231 -3.66 2.70 18.03
N TYR A 232 -2.38 2.38 18.22
CA TYR A 232 -1.86 1.01 18.26
C TYR A 232 -2.40 0.22 19.45
N GLU A 233 -2.45 0.84 20.64
CA GLU A 233 -3.08 0.23 21.83
C GLU A 233 -4.58 -0.10 21.59
N GLN A 234 -5.23 0.65 20.69
CA GLN A 234 -6.63 0.45 20.32
C GLN A 234 -6.80 -0.49 19.11
N GLY A 235 -5.71 -0.95 18.49
CA GLY A 235 -5.72 -1.86 17.35
C GLY A 235 -5.97 -1.20 16.00
N TYR A 236 -5.90 0.13 15.90
CA TYR A 236 -6.12 0.90 14.67
C TYR A 236 -4.83 1.29 13.93
N GLU A 237 -3.67 1.02 14.52
CA GLU A 237 -2.36 1.36 13.96
C GLU A 237 -1.48 0.10 13.88
N THR A 238 -0.54 0.08 12.94
CA THR A 238 0.40 -1.04 12.75
C THR A 238 1.74 -0.80 13.45
N ALA A 239 2.46 -1.89 13.74
CA ALA A 239 3.83 -1.76 14.24
C ALA A 239 4.77 -1.18 13.16
N TYR A 240 4.49 -1.46 11.88
CA TYR A 240 5.18 -0.89 10.72
C TYR A 240 5.13 0.64 10.71
N ASP A 241 3.95 1.24 10.87
CA ASP A 241 3.76 2.69 10.83
C ASP A 241 4.47 3.39 12.00
N ILE A 242 4.47 2.76 13.19
CA ILE A 242 5.26 3.26 14.33
C ILE A 242 6.76 3.18 14.04
N ALA A 243 7.24 2.10 13.42
CA ALA A 243 8.64 1.96 13.05
C ALA A 243 9.09 3.05 12.06
N LEU A 244 8.23 3.38 11.10
CA LEU A 244 8.42 4.46 10.13
C LEU A 244 8.62 5.80 10.86
N ILE A 245 7.77 6.11 11.84
CA ILE A 245 7.87 7.36 12.60
C ILE A 245 9.19 7.42 13.41
N TYR A 246 9.61 6.31 14.03
CA TYR A 246 10.92 6.26 14.69
C TYR A 246 12.09 6.46 13.72
N ALA A 247 12.02 5.89 12.52
CA ALA A 247 13.02 6.13 11.48
C ALA A 247 13.10 7.62 11.10
N ARG A 248 11.95 8.29 10.93
CA ARG A 248 11.85 9.74 10.68
C ARG A 248 12.42 10.59 11.82
N LEU A 249 12.28 10.12 13.06
CA LEU A 249 12.87 10.76 14.24
C LEU A 249 14.39 10.56 14.34
N GLY A 250 14.95 9.62 13.57
CA GLY A 250 16.36 9.23 13.61
C GLY A 250 16.68 8.23 14.72
N ASP A 251 15.67 7.67 15.39
CA ASP A 251 15.82 6.66 16.44
C ASP A 251 15.84 5.26 15.80
N LYS A 252 17.03 4.89 15.29
CA LYS A 252 17.22 3.65 14.53
C LYS A 252 16.90 2.41 15.36
N ASP A 253 17.31 2.40 16.63
CA ASP A 253 17.16 1.21 17.47
C ASP A 253 15.68 0.94 17.76
N ARG A 254 14.91 1.97 18.12
CA ARG A 254 13.46 1.80 18.27
C ARG A 254 12.77 1.49 16.95
N SER A 255 13.22 2.06 15.84
CA SER A 255 12.69 1.69 14.52
C SER A 255 12.82 0.18 14.29
N PHE A 256 14.00 -0.40 14.53
CA PHE A 256 14.19 -1.85 14.42
C PHE A 256 13.39 -2.67 15.43
N GLU A 257 13.26 -2.22 16.68
CA GLU A 257 12.39 -2.90 17.66
C GLU A 257 10.94 -3.01 17.16
N TRP A 258 10.42 -1.96 16.52
CA TRP A 258 9.07 -1.95 15.97
C TRP A 258 8.95 -2.70 14.64
N LEU A 259 9.99 -2.67 13.80
CA LEU A 259 10.06 -3.53 12.60
C LEU A 259 10.04 -5.02 12.97
N GLU A 260 10.72 -5.44 14.03
CA GLU A 260 10.68 -6.83 14.50
C GLU A 260 9.30 -7.21 15.05
N LYS A 261 8.58 -6.29 15.69
CA LYS A 261 7.18 -6.50 16.07
C LYS A 261 6.29 -6.66 14.83
N SER A 262 6.49 -5.81 13.82
CA SER A 262 5.79 -5.88 12.54
C SER A 262 6.03 -7.21 11.85
N PHE A 263 7.28 -7.70 11.89
CA PHE A 263 7.67 -9.00 11.35
C PHE A 263 6.98 -10.14 12.09
N ALA A 264 7.01 -10.13 13.43
CA ALA A 264 6.36 -11.16 14.24
C ALA A 264 4.84 -11.19 14.03
N ALA A 265 4.25 -10.03 13.71
CA ALA A 265 2.83 -9.88 13.41
C ALA A 265 2.48 -10.17 11.93
N HIS A 266 3.49 -10.40 11.07
CA HIS A 266 3.32 -10.63 9.64
C HIS A 266 2.53 -9.50 8.94
N GLU A 267 2.84 -8.25 9.28
CA GLU A 267 2.13 -7.09 8.72
C GLU A 267 2.53 -6.86 7.25
N VAL A 268 1.52 -6.70 6.39
CA VAL A 268 1.68 -6.55 4.93
C VAL A 268 2.62 -5.39 4.57
N GLY A 269 2.63 -4.30 5.33
CA GLY A 269 3.48 -3.13 5.06
C GLY A 269 4.97 -3.44 4.97
N LEU A 270 5.46 -4.53 5.56
CA LEU A 270 6.87 -4.90 5.47
C LEU A 270 7.38 -5.15 4.06
N VAL A 271 6.52 -5.56 3.13
CA VAL A 271 6.96 -5.80 1.75
C VAL A 271 7.36 -4.51 1.03
N SER A 272 6.88 -3.35 1.50
CA SER A 272 7.23 -2.04 0.93
C SER A 272 8.42 -1.37 1.61
N ILE A 273 9.07 -2.03 2.58
CA ILE A 273 10.12 -1.43 3.41
C ILE A 273 11.30 -0.85 2.61
N LYS A 274 11.66 -1.44 1.45
CA LYS A 274 12.70 -0.88 0.55
C LYS A 274 12.23 0.39 -0.16
N ALA A 275 10.94 0.45 -0.48
CA ALA A 275 10.33 1.53 -1.23
C ALA A 275 10.10 2.77 -0.35
N GLU A 276 10.02 2.62 0.98
CA GLU A 276 9.75 3.74 1.88
C GLU A 276 10.94 4.64 2.20
N PHE A 277 10.79 5.92 1.82
CA PHE A 277 11.81 6.96 2.01
C PHE A 277 12.25 7.12 3.48
N ALA A 278 11.35 6.84 4.43
CA ALA A 278 11.67 6.89 5.85
C ALA A 278 12.82 5.94 6.24
N PHE A 279 12.95 4.81 5.55
CA PHE A 279 13.93 3.78 5.87
C PHE A 279 15.22 3.87 5.04
N ASP A 280 15.35 4.83 4.12
CA ASP A 280 16.56 5.02 3.31
C ASP A 280 17.82 5.14 4.20
N GLY A 281 17.71 5.80 5.36
CA GLY A 281 18.79 5.94 6.34
C GLY A 281 19.15 4.68 7.14
N LEU A 282 18.39 3.59 6.96
CA LEU A 282 18.63 2.28 7.55
C LEU A 282 19.22 1.28 6.54
N SER A 283 19.21 1.59 5.24
CA SER A 283 19.57 0.67 4.15
C SER A 283 20.94 -0.01 4.31
N THR A 284 21.93 0.67 4.89
CA THR A 284 23.28 0.12 5.10
C THR A 284 23.45 -0.63 6.43
N ASP A 285 22.44 -0.64 7.30
CA ASP A 285 22.49 -1.35 8.59
C ASP A 285 22.31 -2.86 8.37
N PRO A 286 23.17 -3.71 8.95
CA PRO A 286 23.05 -5.17 8.81
C PRO A 286 21.70 -5.74 9.26
N ARG A 287 21.03 -5.10 10.24
CA ARG A 287 19.69 -5.51 10.69
C ARG A 287 18.64 -5.30 9.60
N PHE A 288 18.79 -4.26 8.79
CA PHE A 288 17.91 -4.01 7.66
C PHE A 288 18.08 -5.10 6.59
N GLN A 289 19.33 -5.43 6.25
CA GLN A 289 19.64 -6.49 5.29
C GLN A 289 19.15 -7.87 5.75
N ASP A 290 19.26 -8.15 7.06
CA ASP A 290 18.68 -9.36 7.66
C ASP A 290 17.15 -9.39 7.51
N LEU A 291 16.49 -8.28 7.81
CA LEU A 291 15.04 -8.16 7.70
C LEU A 291 14.57 -8.37 6.25
N LEU A 292 15.20 -7.71 5.27
CA LEU A 292 14.90 -7.88 3.84
C LEU A 292 14.94 -9.36 3.43
N ARG A 293 15.99 -10.06 3.83
CA ARG A 293 16.15 -11.50 3.55
C ARG A 293 15.03 -12.33 4.18
N ARG A 294 14.61 -12.00 5.40
CA ARG A 294 13.55 -12.72 6.12
C ARG A 294 12.16 -12.46 5.55
N VAL A 295 11.94 -11.30 4.91
CA VAL A 295 10.71 -10.96 4.19
C VAL A 295 10.80 -11.26 2.68
N GLY A 296 11.79 -12.05 2.27
CA GLY A 296 11.91 -12.52 0.88
C GLY A 296 12.21 -11.43 -0.15
N LEU A 297 12.67 -10.25 0.28
CA LEU A 297 13.05 -9.16 -0.61
C LEU A 297 14.54 -9.29 -1.01
N PRO A 298 14.92 -8.83 -2.23
CA PRO A 298 16.32 -8.82 -2.63
C PRO A 298 17.12 -7.86 -1.73
N GLN A 299 18.39 -8.18 -1.49
CA GLN A 299 19.35 -7.31 -0.79
C GLN A 299 19.82 -6.21 -1.73
#